data_AF-A0A942RRZ8-F1
#
_entry.id   AF-A0A942RRZ8-F1
#
_cell.length_a   1.000
_cell.length_b   1.000
_cell.length_c   1.000
_cell.angle_alpha   90.00
_cell.angle_beta   90.00
_cell.angle_gamma   90.00
#
_symmetry.space_group_name_H-M   'P 1'
#
loop_
_entity.id
_entity.type
_entity.pdbx_description
1 polymer ?
#
loop_
_entity_poly.entity_id
_entity_poly.type
_entity_poly.pdbx_seq_one_letter_code
_entity_poly.pdbx_strand_id
1 'polypeptide(L)' 'MHIVKKLEIELSTYHGEIVGRVWYVKNDQSVDCSNLYSLPELNNIVSLFKMGELMGSFGIGHKLANDADIVFYSRG' A
#
# COMPACT_ATOMS: atom_id res chain seq x y z
N MET A 1 -1.28 -0.75 -17.20
CA MET A 1 -1.79 -0.48 -15.84
C MET A 1 -2.12 -1.83 -15.21
N HIS A 2 -1.43 -2.22 -14.14
CA HIS A 2 -1.64 -3.52 -13.49
C HIS A 2 -2.76 -3.42 -12.45
N ILE A 3 -3.41 -4.56 -12.19
CA ILE A 3 -4.43 -4.70 -11.14
C ILE A 3 -3.76 -5.37 -9.93
N VAL A 4 -3.87 -4.74 -8.75
CA VAL A 4 -3.38 -5.27 -7.48
C VAL A 4 -4.45 -6.19 -6.88
N LYS A 5 -4.09 -7.45 -6.64
CA LYS A 5 -4.97 -8.47 -6.03
C LYS A 5 -4.78 -8.61 -4.53
N LYS A 6 -3.58 -8.31 -4.03
CA LYS A 6 -3.27 -8.34 -2.60
C LYS A 6 -2.43 -7.12 -2.25
N LEU A 7 -2.77 -6.49 -1.14
CA LEU A 7 -2.05 -5.36 -0.59
C LEU A 7 -1.76 -5.63 0.89
N GLU A 8 -0.51 -5.45 1.27
CA GLU A 8 0.01 -5.69 2.60
C GLU A 8 0.68 -4.41 3.09
N ILE A 9 0.24 -3.91 4.24
CA ILE A 9 0.83 -2.73 4.88
C ILE A 9 1.59 -3.20 6.12
N GLU A 10 2.91 -3.13 6.02
CA GLU A 10 3.85 -3.44 7.09
C GLU A 10 4.16 -2.17 7.86
N LEU A 11 3.82 -2.12 9.15
CA LEU A 11 4.16 -1.03 10.05
C LEU A 11 5.41 -1.37 10.86
N SER A 12 6.30 -0.40 11.03
CA SER A 12 7.50 -0.50 11.86
C SER A 12 7.82 0.84 12.53
N THR A 13 8.80 0.84 13.42
CA THR A 13 9.29 2.07 14.06
C THR A 13 10.66 2.43 13.52
N TYR A 14 10.84 3.66 13.04
CA TYR A 14 12.11 4.17 12.55
C TYR A 14 12.42 5.50 13.22
N HIS A 15 13.55 5.58 13.95
CA HIS A 15 13.93 6.74 14.77
C HIS A 15 12.84 7.27 15.72
N GLY A 16 12.01 6.39 16.28
CA GLY A 16 10.94 6.75 17.22
C GLY A 16 9.61 7.12 16.57
N GLU A 17 9.55 7.15 15.24
CA GLU A 17 8.33 7.43 14.48
C GLU A 17 7.75 6.15 13.86
N ILE A 18 6.42 6.08 13.79
CA ILE A 18 5.73 4.99 13.08
C ILE A 18 5.83 5.25 11.58
N VAL A 19 6.43 4.31 10.89
CA VAL A 19 6.55 4.28 9.43
C VAL A 19 5.97 2.98 8.90
N GLY A 20 5.74 2.91 7.60
CA GLY A 20 5.33 1.66 7.00
C GLY A 20 5.61 1.57 5.53
N ARG A 21 5.45 0.36 5.01
CA ARG A 21 5.79 -0.05 3.66
C ARG A 21 4.61 -0.82 3.09
N VAL A 22 4.31 -0.54 1.83
CA VAL A 22 3.20 -1.19 1.12
C VAL A 22 3.76 -2.22 0.16
N TRP A 23 3.43 -3.47 0.42
CA TRP A 23 3.69 -4.60 -0.43
C TRP A 23 2.44 -4.89 -1.24
N TYR A 24 2.60 -5.22 -2.52
CA TYR A 24 1.46 -5.50 -3.38
C TYR A 24 1.77 -6.59 -4.40
N VAL A 25 0.76 -7.43 -4.63
CA VAL A 25 0.80 -8.53 -5.60
C VAL A 25 -0.07 -8.15 -6.79
N LYS A 26 0.53 -8.11 -7.97
CA LYS A 26 -0.14 -7.78 -9.22
C LYS A 26 -0.86 -9.02 -9.80
N ASN A 27 -1.71 -8.81 -10.80
CA ASN A 27 -2.45 -9.86 -11.49
C ASN A 27 -1.56 -10.90 -12.19
N ASP A 28 -0.32 -10.55 -12.52
CA ASP A 28 0.71 -11.43 -13.06
C ASP A 28 1.53 -12.15 -11.97
N GLN A 29 1.09 -12.07 -10.71
CA GLN A 29 1.75 -12.63 -9.52
C GLN A 29 3.10 -12.00 -9.17
N SER A 30 3.53 -10.95 -9.86
CA SER A 30 4.72 -10.20 -9.45
C SER A 30 4.46 -9.49 -8.12
N VAL A 31 5.45 -9.55 -7.23
CA VAL A 31 5.46 -8.87 -5.94
C VAL A 31 6.34 -7.64 -6.07
N ASP A 32 5.84 -6.53 -5.56
CA ASP A 32 6.52 -5.25 -5.63
C ASP A 32 6.26 -4.46 -4.34
N CYS A 33 7.08 -3.45 -4.11
CA CYS A 33 7.20 -2.80 -2.81
C CYS A 33 7.39 -1.30 -2.96
N SER A 34 6.64 -0.55 -2.16
CA SER A 34 6.80 0.90 -2.08
C SER A 34 8.06 1.32 -1.30
N ASN A 35 8.33 2.62 -1.35
CA ASN A 35 9.19 3.27 -0.36
C ASN A 35 8.53 3.26 1.04
N LEU A 36 9.32 3.64 2.04
CA LEU A 36 8.83 3.92 3.38
C LEU A 36 7.97 5.19 3.39
N TYR A 37 6.83 5.08 4.04
CA TYR A 37 5.87 6.16 4.24
C TYR A 37 5.70 6.43 5.73
N SER A 38 5.50 7.70 6.06
CA SER A 38 5.01 8.11 7.37
C SER A 38 3.55 7.68 7.57
N LEU A 39 3.09 7.61 8.82
CA LEU A 39 1.71 7.27 9.13
C LEU A 39 0.67 8.19 8.44
N PRO A 40 0.85 9.52 8.34
CA PRO A 40 -0.05 10.39 7.57
C PRO A 40 -0.11 10.03 6.08
N GLU A 41 1.02 9.70 5.46
CA GLU A 41 1.07 9.29 4.05
C GLU A 41 0.33 7.96 3.83
N LEU A 42 0.51 6.99 4.74
CA LEU A 42 -0.22 5.72 4.69
C LEU A 42 -1.73 5.92 4.81
N ASN A 43 -2.19 6.81 5.71
CA ASN A 43 -3.61 7.14 5.84
C ASN A 43 -4.18 7.74 4.55
N ASN A 44 -3.42 8.61 3.89
CA ASN A 44 -3.83 9.17 2.60
C ASN A 44 -3.92 8.08 1.53
N ILE A 45 -2.94 7.18 1.46
CA ILE A 45 -2.92 6.04 0.53
C ILE A 45 -4.17 5.16 0.74
N VAL A 46 -4.46 4.76 1.97
CA VAL A 46 -5.66 3.95 2.30
C VAL A 46 -6.96 4.68 1.96
N SER A 47 -7.01 6.00 2.16
CA SER A 47 -8.18 6.80 1.83
C SER A 47 -8.42 6.87 0.32
N LEU A 48 -7.36 7.09 -0.47
CA LEU A 48 -7.42 7.08 -1.94
C LEU A 48 -7.84 5.72 -2.48
N PHE A 49 -7.38 4.62 -1.85
CA PHE A 49 -7.84 3.27 -2.16
C PHE A 49 -9.36 3.12 -2.00
N LYS A 50 -9.92 3.60 -0.88
CA LYS A 50 -11.37 3.54 -0.62
C LYS A 50 -12.20 4.37 -1.58
N MET A 51 -11.63 5.48 -2.10
CA MET A 51 -12.31 6.37 -3.04
C MET A 51 -12.21 5.89 -4.50
N GLY A 52 -11.35 4.91 -4.81
CA GLY A 52 -11.12 4.43 -6.17
C GLY A 52 -10.34 5.40 -7.06
N GLU A 53 -9.72 6.42 -6.48
CA GLU A 53 -9.07 7.55 -7.17
C GLU A 53 -7.54 7.45 -7.18
N LEU A 54 -6.99 6.27 -7.49
CA LEU A 54 -5.54 6.09 -7.56
C LEU A 54 -4.99 6.59 -8.90
N MET A 55 -4.84 7.90 -9.04
CA MET A 55 -4.03 8.50 -10.10
C MET A 55 -3.08 9.54 -9.48
N GLY A 56 -1.84 9.14 -9.19
CA GLY A 56 -0.83 10.09 -8.70
C GLY A 56 0.41 9.43 -8.09
N SER A 57 1.49 10.21 -8.00
CA SER A 57 2.83 9.88 -7.49
C SER A 57 2.90 9.36 -6.05
N PHE A 58 1.77 9.39 -5.33
CA PHE A 58 1.64 8.88 -3.96
C PHE A 58 1.02 7.47 -3.88
N GLY A 59 0.46 6.94 -4.98
CA GLY A 59 -0.36 5.73 -4.94
C GLY A 59 -0.02 4.71 -6.02
N ILE A 60 1.13 4.04 -5.90
CA ILE A 60 1.53 2.76 -6.55
C ILE A 60 1.36 2.68 -8.10
N GLY A 61 0.82 3.69 -8.79
CA GLY A 61 0.52 3.68 -10.23
C GLY A 61 -0.40 2.53 -10.69
N HIS A 62 -1.12 1.88 -9.77
CA HIS A 62 -1.86 0.64 -10.03
C HIS A 62 -3.27 0.70 -9.46
N LYS A 63 -4.20 -0.02 -10.10
CA LYS A 63 -5.60 -0.09 -9.69
C LYS A 63 -5.79 -1.26 -8.73
N LEU A 64 -6.48 -1.05 -7.61
CA LEU A 64 -6.86 -2.13 -6.71
C LEU A 64 -8.03 -2.93 -7.30
N ALA A 65 -7.99 -4.26 -7.20
CA ALA A 65 -9.14 -5.09 -7.55
C ALA A 65 -10.30 -4.86 -6.58
N ASN A 66 -11.54 -5.04 -7.04
CA ASN A 66 -12.73 -4.87 -6.19
C ASN A 66 -12.78 -5.87 -5.03
N ASP A 67 -12.13 -7.02 -5.21
CA ASP A 67 -12.02 -8.15 -4.29
C ASP A 67 -10.58 -8.28 -3.73
N ALA A 68 -9.79 -7.21 -3.77
CA ALA A 68 -8.42 -7.27 -3.29
C ALA A 68 -8.35 -7.55 -1.79
N ASP A 69 -7.44 -8.44 -1.41
CA ASP A 69 -7.16 -8.75 -0.01
C ASP A 69 -6.23 -7.66 0.57
N ILE A 70 -6.65 -7.05 1.69
CA ILE A 70 -5.91 -5.97 2.35
C ILE A 70 -5.55 -6.41 3.76
N VAL A 71 -4.26 -6.54 4.02
CA VAL A 71 -3.73 -7.00 5.31
C VAL A 71 -2.85 -5.93 5.94
N PHE A 72 -3.04 -5.71 7.24
CA PHE A 72 -2.21 -4.82 8.05
C PHE A 72 -1.47 -5.66 9.09
N TYR A 73 -0.16 -5.48 9.21
CA TYR A 73 0.62 -6.11 10.27
C TYR A 73 1.76 -5.21 10.72
N SER A 74 2.18 -5.38 11.97
CA SER A 74 3.35 -4.72 12.53
C SER A 74 4.51 -5.69 12.63
N ARG A 75 5.71 -5.26 12.25
CA ARG A 75 6.95 -5.98 12.55
C ARG A 75 7.62 -5.28 13.74
N GLY A 76 7.65 -5.98 14.87
CA GLY A 76 8.33 -5.55 16.09
C GLY A 76 9.82 -5.82 16.03
#